data_AF-A0A2N5YVM8-F1
#
_entry.id   AF-A0A2N5YVM8-F1
#
_cell.length_a   1.000
_cell.length_b   1.000
_cell.length_c   1.000
_cell.angle_alpha   90.00
_cell.angle_beta   90.00
_cell.angle_gamma   90.00
#
_symmetry.space_group_name_H-M   'P 1'
#
loop_
_entity.id
_entity.type
_entity.pdbx_description
1 polymer ?
#
loop_
_entity_poly.entity_id
_entity_poly.type
_entity_poly.pdbx_seq_one_letter_code
_entity_poly.pdbx_strand_id
1 'polypeptide(L)'
;MKLLTSLKGMVIVCIILFPSFLIAGNQKKLNNGFVAEQGQFKTFENLKFFWQDEKVNIYFITDKLVFITEEVTYEDNEESLKAKAEGNDNLALKLSAKTTVYRFDLEFVNSNENVNVFGLNQMKHANDYYLGHCPDGIFNVPSFGKIKYTDIYDNIDLVFYFNDTILKY
;
A
#
# COMPACT_ATOMS: atom_id res chain seq x y z
N MET A 1 51.91 -63.78 3.74
CA MET A 1 52.95 -63.43 4.74
C MET A 1 53.33 -61.98 4.46
N LYS A 2 52.88 -60.92 5.15
CA LYS A 2 52.60 -60.70 6.58
C LYS A 2 51.21 -60.06 6.80
N LEU A 3 50.66 -60.34 7.98
CA LEU A 3 49.47 -59.74 8.59
C LEU A 3 49.85 -58.46 9.38
N LEU A 4 48.80 -57.76 9.84
CA LEU A 4 48.72 -56.69 10.87
C LEU A 4 49.02 -55.27 10.34
N THR A 5 48.26 -54.20 10.63
CA THR A 5 47.14 -53.99 11.58
C THR A 5 46.54 -52.60 11.35
N SER A 6 45.22 -52.50 11.54
CA SER A 6 44.48 -51.43 12.24
C SER A 6 45.09 -50.01 12.29
N LEU A 7 44.39 -49.05 11.67
CA LEU A 7 44.21 -47.73 12.27
C LEU A 7 42.72 -47.36 12.20
N LYS A 8 42.07 -47.55 13.34
CA LYS A 8 40.73 -47.04 13.65
C LYS A 8 40.77 -45.51 13.68
N GLY A 9 39.70 -44.90 13.20
CA GLY A 9 39.18 -43.65 13.72
C GLY A 9 39.75 -42.39 13.10
N MET A 10 39.01 -41.83 12.14
CA MET A 10 38.71 -40.40 12.20
C MET A 10 37.42 -40.14 11.44
N VAL A 11 36.31 -40.16 12.19
CA VAL A 11 35.04 -39.61 11.74
C VAL A 11 35.26 -38.11 11.59
N ILE A 12 35.53 -37.65 10.37
CA ILE A 12 35.43 -36.23 10.04
C ILE A 12 33.94 -35.96 9.85
N VAL A 13 33.30 -35.57 10.94
CA VAL A 13 31.98 -34.92 10.91
C VAL A 13 32.21 -33.57 10.24
N CYS A 14 32.05 -33.52 8.91
CA CYS A 14 31.85 -32.25 8.21
C CYS A 14 30.49 -31.71 8.66
N ILE A 15 30.50 -30.92 9.74
CA ILE A 15 29.42 -30.00 10.07
C ILE A 15 29.35 -29.03 8.91
N ILE A 16 28.48 -29.33 7.94
CA ILE A 16 28.03 -28.35 6.96
C ILE A 16 27.22 -27.34 7.76
N LEU A 17 27.91 -26.34 8.31
CA LEU A 17 27.32 -25.06 8.62
C LEU A 17 26.82 -24.51 7.29
N PHE A 18 25.61 -24.90 6.89
CA PHE A 18 24.80 -24.07 6.03
C PHE A 18 24.62 -22.78 6.83
N PRO A 19 25.24 -21.64 6.45
CA PRO A 19 24.70 -20.39 6.94
C PRO A 19 23.29 -20.39 6.35
N SER A 20 22.29 -20.63 7.20
CA SER A 20 20.94 -20.23 6.92
C SER A 20 21.04 -18.75 6.63
N PHE A 21 21.15 -18.43 5.34
CA PHE A 21 20.83 -17.14 4.79
C PHE A 21 19.35 -16.97 5.11
N LEU A 22 19.09 -16.54 6.36
CA LEU A 22 17.94 -15.74 6.66
C LEU A 22 18.16 -14.49 5.80
N ILE A 23 17.70 -14.57 4.55
CA ILE A 23 17.23 -13.39 3.86
C ILE A 23 16.08 -12.94 4.74
N ALA A 24 16.41 -12.12 5.75
CA ALA A 24 15.48 -11.17 6.30
C ALA A 24 15.18 -10.24 5.13
N GLY A 25 14.28 -10.70 4.25
CA GLY A 25 13.55 -9.80 3.40
C GLY A 25 12.90 -8.87 4.38
N ASN A 26 13.38 -7.63 4.41
CA ASN A 26 12.65 -6.54 5.03
C ASN A 26 11.29 -6.55 4.33
N GLN A 27 10.31 -7.25 4.90
CA GLN A 27 8.94 -6.92 4.63
C GLN A 27 8.83 -5.50 5.14
N LYS A 28 8.93 -4.55 4.22
CA LYS A 28 8.51 -3.17 4.43
C LYS A 28 7.02 -3.31 4.73
N LYS A 29 6.69 -3.60 6.00
CA LYS A 29 5.31 -3.68 6.48
C LYS A 29 4.85 -2.24 6.46
N LEU A 30 4.44 -1.78 5.28
CA LEU A 30 3.92 -0.45 5.05
C LEU A 30 2.52 -0.46 5.66
N ASN A 31 2.49 -0.51 6.98
CA ASN A 31 1.27 -0.47 7.76
C ASN A 31 0.88 1.00 7.85
N ASN A 32 0.61 1.61 6.70
CA ASN A 32 0.02 2.93 6.65
C ASN A 32 -1.44 2.70 7.07
N GLY A 33 -1.79 3.09 8.29
CA GLY A 33 -3.18 3.05 8.72
C GLY A 33 -4.04 3.99 7.86
N PHE A 34 -5.34 4.01 8.12
CA PHE A 34 -6.24 4.99 7.51
C PHE A 34 -5.79 6.39 7.91
N VAL A 35 -5.36 7.19 6.95
CA VAL A 35 -4.87 8.56 7.20
C VAL A 35 -6.04 9.53 7.18
N ALA A 36 -6.11 10.42 8.16
CA ALA A 36 -7.16 11.44 8.20
C ALA A 36 -6.95 12.51 7.13
N GLU A 37 -8.05 12.96 6.53
CA GLU A 37 -8.04 14.13 5.65
C GLU A 37 -7.97 15.42 6.49
N GLN A 38 -6.95 16.23 6.25
CA GLN A 38 -6.75 17.55 6.88
C GLN A 38 -6.39 18.65 5.86
N GLY A 39 -6.75 18.43 4.59
CA GLY A 39 -6.48 19.34 3.48
C GLY A 39 -5.37 18.86 2.54
N GLN A 40 -4.91 17.62 2.67
CA GLN A 40 -3.92 17.03 1.75
C GLN A 40 -4.56 16.76 0.38
N PHE A 41 -5.84 16.42 0.36
CA PHE A 41 -6.56 16.08 -0.85
C PHE A 41 -7.79 16.96 -1.04
N LYS A 42 -7.96 17.44 -2.27
CA LYS A 42 -9.13 18.21 -2.71
C LYS A 42 -9.96 17.45 -3.74
N THR A 43 -9.69 16.16 -3.91
CA THR A 43 -10.27 15.33 -4.97
C THR A 43 -11.75 15.04 -4.74
N PHE A 44 -12.14 14.85 -3.47
CA PHE A 44 -13.51 14.51 -3.11
C PHE A 44 -14.01 15.45 -2.01
N GLU A 45 -15.23 15.95 -2.19
CA GLU A 45 -15.96 16.60 -1.10
C GLU A 45 -16.27 15.56 -0.01
N ASN A 46 -16.28 16.01 1.25
CA ASN A 46 -16.56 15.17 2.40
C ASN A 46 -15.65 13.94 2.57
N LEU A 47 -14.45 13.96 1.99
CA LEU A 47 -13.42 12.97 2.29
C LEU A 47 -13.06 13.03 3.78
N LYS A 48 -13.04 11.87 4.43
CA LYS A 48 -12.71 11.75 5.86
C LYS A 48 -11.39 11.04 6.09
N PHE A 49 -11.19 9.95 5.37
CA PHE A 49 -9.97 9.16 5.46
C PHE A 49 -9.59 8.64 4.07
N PHE A 50 -8.32 8.32 3.91
CA PHE A 50 -7.85 7.56 2.75
C PHE A 50 -6.84 6.51 3.19
N TRP A 51 -6.68 5.51 2.35
CA TRP A 51 -5.64 4.51 2.46
C TRP A 51 -5.07 4.24 1.07
N GLN A 52 -3.78 3.98 0.99
CA GLN A 52 -3.13 3.66 -0.28
C GLN A 52 -2.06 2.60 -0.08
N ASP A 53 -1.95 1.71 -1.05
CA ASP A 53 -0.79 0.87 -1.27
C ASP A 53 -0.25 1.06 -2.70
N GLU A 54 0.58 0.13 -3.18
CA GLU A 54 1.19 0.20 -4.51
C GLU A 54 0.19 0.02 -5.66
N LYS A 55 -0.98 -0.57 -5.42
CA LYS A 55 -1.92 -1.00 -6.46
C LYS A 55 -3.28 -0.35 -6.35
N VAL A 56 -3.68 0.05 -5.15
CA VAL A 56 -5.01 0.59 -4.89
C VAL A 56 -4.96 1.79 -3.96
N ASN A 57 -5.73 2.81 -4.31
CA ASN A 57 -6.10 3.92 -3.46
C ASN A 57 -7.56 3.74 -3.05
N ILE A 58 -7.85 3.94 -1.77
CA ILE A 58 -9.19 3.82 -1.19
C ILE A 58 -9.49 5.12 -0.46
N TYR A 59 -10.61 5.73 -0.82
CA TYR A 59 -11.11 6.98 -0.25
C TYR A 59 -12.40 6.72 0.49
N PHE A 60 -12.42 7.09 1.77
CA PHE A 60 -13.54 6.90 2.68
C PHE A 60 -14.27 8.24 2.83
N ILE A 61 -15.38 8.35 2.12
CA ILE A 61 -16.27 9.50 2.08
C ILE A 61 -17.48 9.18 2.97
N THR A 62 -18.19 10.20 3.45
CA THR A 62 -19.33 10.03 4.37
C THR A 62 -20.38 9.03 3.87
N ASP A 63 -20.69 9.02 2.57
CA ASP A 63 -21.78 8.28 1.94
C ASP A 63 -21.31 7.21 0.94
N LYS A 64 -20.00 7.07 0.73
CA LYS A 64 -19.44 6.07 -0.18
C LYS A 64 -17.96 5.78 0.07
N LEU A 65 -17.50 4.70 -0.53
CA LEU A 65 -16.09 4.42 -0.72
C LEU A 65 -15.75 4.54 -2.20
N VAL A 66 -14.63 5.17 -2.52
CA VAL A 66 -14.10 5.22 -3.88
C VAL A 66 -12.78 4.49 -3.89
N PHE A 67 -12.62 3.59 -4.83
CA PHE A 67 -11.41 2.82 -5.01
C PHE A 67 -10.86 3.07 -6.41
N ILE A 68 -9.56 3.27 -6.49
CA ILE A 68 -8.86 3.56 -7.72
C ILE A 68 -7.67 2.62 -7.82
N THR A 69 -7.59 1.87 -8.92
CA THR A 69 -6.45 1.00 -9.21
C THR A 69 -5.85 1.39 -10.55
N GLU A 70 -4.54 1.26 -10.67
CA GLU A 70 -3.82 1.63 -11.89
C GLU A 70 -3.05 0.43 -12.42
N GLU A 71 -3.10 0.24 -13.74
CA GLU A 71 -2.29 -0.73 -14.47
C GLU A 71 -1.45 0.01 -15.50
N VAL A 72 -0.14 -0.24 -15.49
CA VAL A 72 0.79 0.30 -16.48
C VAL A 72 1.18 -0.81 -17.44
N THR A 73 0.85 -0.63 -18.70
CA THR A 73 1.29 -1.47 -19.81
C THR A 73 2.29 -0.69 -20.66
N TYR A 74 3.05 -1.39 -21.51
CA TYR A 74 4.03 -0.76 -22.38
C TYR A 74 3.76 -1.16 -23.82
N GLU A 75 3.53 -0.17 -24.67
CA GLU A 75 3.29 -0.36 -26.10
C GLU A 75 4.14 0.65 -26.87
N ASP A 76 5.01 0.13 -27.73
CA ASP A 76 5.87 0.98 -28.55
C ASP A 76 5.03 1.89 -29.47
N ASN A 77 5.43 3.15 -29.53
CA ASN A 77 4.85 4.17 -30.39
C ASN A 77 5.96 4.94 -31.11
N GLU A 78 5.59 5.84 -32.03
CA GLU A 78 6.57 6.56 -32.84
C GLU A 78 7.61 7.30 -32.00
N GLU A 79 7.20 7.90 -30.88
CA GLU A 79 8.08 8.65 -29.99
C GLU A 79 8.99 7.72 -29.17
N SER A 80 8.46 6.61 -28.64
CA SER A 80 9.28 5.63 -27.92
C SER A 80 10.32 4.97 -28.83
N LEU A 81 9.95 4.66 -30.08
CA LEU A 81 10.86 4.07 -31.07
C LEU A 81 11.96 5.05 -31.49
N LYS A 82 11.65 6.34 -31.65
CA LYS A 82 12.65 7.40 -31.90
C LYS A 82 13.64 7.51 -30.75
N ALA A 83 13.14 7.61 -29.52
CA ALA A 83 13.99 7.69 -28.32
C ALA A 83 14.90 6.46 -28.18
N LYS A 84 14.39 5.26 -28.50
CA LYS A 84 15.16 4.03 -28.51
C LYS A 84 16.23 4.01 -29.60
N ALA A 85 15.92 4.50 -30.81
CA ALA A 85 16.88 4.63 -31.90
C ALA A 85 18.02 5.63 -31.58
N GLU A 86 17.74 6.64 -30.75
CA GLU A 86 18.72 7.58 -30.20
C GLU A 86 19.52 7.01 -29.01
N GLY A 87 19.23 5.78 -28.58
CA GLY A 87 19.88 5.11 -27.45
C GLY A 87 19.39 5.56 -26.07
N ASN A 88 18.23 6.24 -26.00
CA ASN A 88 17.64 6.69 -24.75
C ASN A 88 16.54 5.73 -24.27
N ASP A 89 16.95 4.56 -23.77
CA ASP A 89 16.04 3.49 -23.35
C ASP A 89 15.09 3.91 -22.22
N ASN A 90 15.54 4.76 -21.29
CA ASN A 90 14.70 5.25 -20.18
C ASN A 90 13.58 6.15 -20.69
N LEU A 91 13.88 7.03 -21.64
CA LEU A 91 12.86 7.86 -22.27
C LEU A 91 11.91 7.02 -23.10
N ALA A 92 12.43 6.05 -23.87
CA ALA A 92 11.60 5.13 -24.63
C ALA A 92 10.61 4.37 -23.74
N LEU A 93 11.07 3.82 -22.61
CA LEU A 93 10.23 3.12 -21.64
C LEU A 93 9.14 4.04 -21.06
N LYS A 94 9.48 5.30 -20.75
CA LYS A 94 8.50 6.27 -20.25
C LYS A 94 7.46 6.64 -21.32
N LEU A 95 7.89 6.80 -22.57
CA LEU A 95 7.02 7.18 -23.68
C LEU A 95 6.12 6.02 -24.14
N SER A 96 6.55 4.76 -23.97
CA SER A 96 5.73 3.59 -24.28
C SER A 96 4.73 3.23 -23.19
N ALA A 97 4.86 3.82 -22.00
CA ALA A 97 3.96 3.56 -20.87
C ALA A 97 2.53 4.03 -21.16
N LYS A 98 1.58 3.11 -21.12
CA LYS A 98 0.14 3.36 -21.14
C LYS A 98 -0.44 3.00 -19.78
N THR A 99 -0.91 4.01 -19.05
CA THR A 99 -1.62 3.82 -17.78
C THR A 99 -3.11 3.68 -18.03
N THR A 100 -3.69 2.57 -17.56
CA THR A 100 -5.14 2.37 -17.47
C THR A 100 -5.56 2.51 -16.02
N VAL A 101 -6.56 3.36 -15.76
CA VAL A 101 -7.09 3.61 -14.42
C VAL A 101 -8.48 3.00 -14.33
N TYR A 102 -8.68 2.14 -13.34
CA TYR A 102 -10.00 1.61 -12.99
C TYR A 102 -10.50 2.29 -11.72
N ARG A 103 -11.78 2.68 -11.74
CA ARG A 103 -12.46 3.27 -10.59
C ARG A 103 -13.69 2.46 -10.25
N PHE A 104 -13.87 2.15 -8.98
CA PHE A 104 -15.10 1.58 -8.47
C PHE A 104 -15.59 2.36 -7.26
N ASP A 105 -16.90 2.60 -7.23
CA ASP A 105 -17.58 3.33 -6.16
C ASP A 105 -18.53 2.36 -5.45
N LEU A 106 -18.44 2.27 -4.12
CA LEU A 106 -19.40 1.58 -3.27
C LEU A 106 -20.21 2.65 -2.55
N GLU A 107 -21.49 2.77 -2.92
CA GLU A 107 -22.40 3.78 -2.35
C GLU A 107 -23.24 3.21 -1.21
N PHE A 108 -23.37 3.95 -0.12
CA PHE A 108 -24.25 3.62 1.00
C PHE A 108 -25.66 4.14 0.73
N VAL A 109 -26.39 3.41 -0.12
CA VAL A 109 -27.76 3.77 -0.54
C VAL A 109 -28.68 3.87 0.67
N ASN A 110 -29.45 4.95 0.76
CA ASN A 110 -30.38 5.25 1.87
C ASN A 110 -29.72 5.27 3.25
N SER A 111 -28.43 5.62 3.33
CA SER A 111 -27.77 5.86 4.63
C SER A 111 -28.33 7.11 5.31
N ASN A 112 -28.17 7.16 6.63
CA ASN A 112 -28.64 8.29 7.43
C ASN A 112 -27.95 9.59 7.00
N GLU A 113 -28.66 10.71 7.07
CA GLU A 113 -28.06 12.02 6.85
C GLU A 113 -27.11 12.35 8.01
N ASN A 114 -25.96 12.95 7.71
CA ASN A 114 -24.95 13.36 8.70
C ASN A 114 -24.21 12.20 9.41
N VAL A 115 -23.95 11.08 8.70
CA VAL A 115 -23.10 9.99 9.21
C VAL A 115 -21.77 10.55 9.75
N ASN A 116 -21.45 10.21 11.00
CA ASN A 116 -20.19 10.61 11.59
C ASN A 116 -19.13 9.53 11.35
N VAL A 117 -18.02 9.91 10.71
CA VAL A 117 -16.90 9.03 10.40
C VAL A 117 -15.67 9.46 11.18
N PHE A 118 -15.11 8.57 12.00
CA PHE A 118 -13.92 8.88 12.79
C PHE A 118 -12.96 7.68 12.91
N GLY A 119 -11.71 8.00 13.20
CA GLY A 119 -10.64 7.03 13.36
C GLY A 119 -10.63 6.41 14.75
N LEU A 120 -10.26 5.13 14.82
CA LEU A 120 -10.05 4.37 16.04
C LEU A 120 -8.63 3.79 16.06
N ASN A 121 -8.09 3.57 17.25
CA ASN A 121 -6.73 3.03 17.43
C ASN A 121 -5.69 3.89 16.70
N GLN A 122 -5.59 5.17 17.08
CA GLN A 122 -4.61 6.08 16.50
C GLN A 122 -3.21 5.49 16.61
N MET A 123 -2.48 5.53 15.50
CA MET A 123 -1.12 5.02 15.41
C MET A 123 -0.14 6.01 16.02
N LYS A 124 1.02 5.51 16.47
CA LYS A 124 2.06 6.36 17.08
C LYS A 124 2.79 7.24 16.07
N HIS A 125 2.83 6.81 14.81
CA HIS A 125 3.43 7.60 13.74
C HIS A 125 2.39 8.53 13.13
N ALA A 126 2.87 9.65 12.59
CA ALA A 126 2.09 10.60 11.84
C ALA A 126 2.76 10.84 10.48
N ASN A 127 2.03 11.46 9.57
CA ASN A 127 2.46 11.69 8.20
C ASN A 127 2.61 13.19 7.96
N ASP A 128 3.65 13.57 7.23
CA ASP A 128 3.90 14.95 6.81
C ASP A 128 3.75 15.05 5.29
N TYR A 129 3.07 16.10 4.84
CA TYR A 129 2.76 16.32 3.43
C TYR A 129 3.37 17.62 2.94
N TYR A 130 4.13 17.54 1.85
CA TYR A 130 4.80 18.67 1.20
C TYR A 130 4.28 18.79 -0.25
N LEU A 131 2.99 19.10 -0.37
CA LEU A 131 2.30 19.17 -1.65
C LEU A 131 2.38 20.58 -2.22
N GLY A 132 2.44 20.71 -3.55
CA GLY A 132 2.59 22.02 -4.21
C GLY A 132 1.49 23.04 -3.88
N HIS A 133 0.31 22.57 -3.46
CA HIS A 133 -0.80 23.44 -3.04
C HIS A 133 -0.85 23.70 -1.51
N CYS A 134 0.09 23.13 -0.75
CA CYS A 134 0.30 23.32 0.68
C CYS A 134 1.74 23.82 0.89
N PRO A 135 2.03 25.10 0.60
CA PRO A 135 3.40 25.62 0.60
C PRO A 135 4.07 25.55 1.98
N ASP A 136 3.29 25.66 3.05
CA ASP A 136 3.77 25.53 4.43
C ASP A 136 3.85 24.07 4.91
N GLY A 137 3.41 23.12 4.07
CA GLY A 137 3.22 21.72 4.42
C GLY A 137 2.01 21.46 5.32
N ILE A 138 1.69 20.18 5.53
CA ILE A 138 0.74 19.72 6.54
C ILE A 138 1.45 18.69 7.39
N PHE A 139 1.62 18.98 8.69
CA PHE A 139 2.43 18.16 9.59
C PHE A 139 1.56 17.34 10.54
N ASN A 140 2.13 16.23 11.01
CA ASN A 140 1.56 15.37 12.05
C ASN A 140 0.15 14.87 11.74
N VAL A 141 -0.12 14.55 10.47
CA VAL A 141 -1.40 14.00 10.04
C VAL A 141 -1.56 12.59 10.62
N PRO A 142 -2.58 12.33 11.46
CA PRO A 142 -2.71 11.08 12.17
C PRO A 142 -3.16 9.95 11.23
N SER A 143 -2.68 8.74 11.53
CA SER A 143 -3.18 7.49 10.97
C SER A 143 -3.90 6.67 12.03
N PHE A 144 -4.85 5.85 11.61
CA PHE A 144 -5.70 5.04 12.48
C PHE A 144 -5.69 3.58 12.05
N GLY A 145 -5.75 2.66 13.00
CA GLY A 145 -5.83 1.23 12.72
C GLY A 145 -7.21 0.78 12.23
N LYS A 146 -8.25 1.56 12.54
CA LYS A 146 -9.63 1.34 12.07
C LYS A 146 -10.32 2.68 11.82
N ILE A 147 -11.40 2.67 11.06
CA ILE A 147 -12.33 3.79 10.95
C ILE A 147 -13.74 3.28 11.25
N LYS A 148 -14.57 4.14 11.83
CA LYS A 148 -15.95 3.84 12.20
C LYS A 148 -16.88 4.87 11.61
N TYR A 149 -17.85 4.39 10.84
CA TYR A 149 -19.06 5.10 10.47
C TYR A 149 -20.09 4.79 11.55
N THR A 150 -20.53 5.80 12.28
CA THR A 150 -21.50 5.64 13.37
C THR A 150 -22.90 5.95 12.89
N ASP A 151 -23.84 5.08 13.22
CA ASP A 151 -25.26 5.20 12.84
C ASP A 151 -25.42 5.46 11.33
N ILE A 152 -24.71 4.67 10.52
CA ILE A 152 -24.76 4.77 9.06
C ILE A 152 -26.15 4.37 8.52
N TYR A 153 -26.80 3.47 9.24
CA TYR A 153 -28.23 3.18 9.18
C TYR A 153 -28.73 3.08 10.62
N ASP A 154 -30.05 3.09 10.83
CA ASP A 154 -30.66 3.04 12.15
C ASP A 154 -30.07 1.95 13.06
N ASN A 155 -29.31 2.38 14.07
CA ASN A 155 -28.64 1.51 15.06
C ASN A 155 -27.56 0.59 14.47
N ILE A 156 -27.01 0.94 13.30
CA ILE A 156 -25.94 0.19 12.62
C ILE A 156 -24.68 1.04 12.58
N ASP A 157 -23.62 0.50 13.17
CA ASP A 157 -22.26 1.01 13.02
C ASP A 157 -21.50 0.15 12.01
N LEU A 158 -20.69 0.78 11.16
CA LEU A 158 -19.82 0.11 10.20
C LEU A 158 -18.36 0.43 10.53
N VAL A 159 -17.52 -0.61 10.67
CA VAL A 159 -16.13 -0.44 11.11
C VAL A 159 -15.18 -1.08 10.10
N PHE A 160 -14.43 -0.26 9.36
CA PHE A 160 -13.39 -0.78 8.48
C PHE A 160 -12.07 -0.97 9.22
N TYR A 161 -11.40 -2.07 8.91
CA TYR A 161 -10.08 -2.40 9.43
C TYR A 161 -9.32 -3.31 8.46
N PHE A 162 -8.00 -3.33 8.56
CA PHE A 162 -7.19 -4.29 7.81
C PHE A 162 -6.91 -5.53 8.64
N ASN A 163 -7.09 -6.69 8.03
CA ASN A 163 -6.52 -7.94 8.50
C ASN A 163 -5.38 -8.32 7.55
N ASP A 164 -4.15 -8.05 7.99
CA ASP A 164 -2.96 -8.01 7.14
C ASP A 164 -3.11 -7.00 5.98
N THR A 165 -3.22 -7.47 4.74
CA THR A 165 -3.39 -6.62 3.54
C THR A 165 -4.84 -6.60 3.03
N ILE A 166 -5.75 -7.31 3.71
CA ILE A 166 -7.14 -7.44 3.26
C ILE A 166 -7.99 -6.43 4.03
N LEU A 167 -8.63 -5.51 3.30
CA LEU A 167 -9.64 -4.62 3.87
C LEU A 167 -10.86 -5.44 4.29
N LYS A 168 -11.29 -5.28 5.55
CA LYS A 168 -12.48 -5.91 6.13
C LYS A 168 -13.40 -4.86 6.74
N TYR A 169 -14.63 -5.26 7.01
CA TYR A 169 -15.68 -4.47 7.65
C TYR A 169 -16.46 -5.31 8.66
#